data_AF-A0A067R9C5-F1
#
_entry.id   AF-A0A067R9C5-F1
#
_cell.length_a   1.000
_cell.length_b   1.000
_cell.length_c   1.000
_cell.angle_alpha   90.00
_cell.angle_beta   90.00
_cell.angle_gamma   90.00
#
_symmetry.space_group_name_H-M   'P 1'
#
loop_
_entity.id
_entity.type
_entity.pdbx_description
1 polymer ?
#
loop_
_entity_poly.entity_id
_entity_poly.type
_entity_poly.pdbx_seq_one_letter_code
_entity_poly.pdbx_strand_id
1 'polypeptide(L)'
;DEGEEEYSVEKVLDRRIRNGRVEYLLKWKGYSNEDNTWEPEENLDCPDLISEYEENRKKREAAKKDERKRKPGTPIDDKKPNANKKKHVEEDNKPRGFDRGLEPEKIIGATDSSGELMFLMKWKGTDEADLVPARQANGRCPQIVIQFYEERLTWHTSSHDEDEPVVAKESTE
;
A
#
# COMPACT_ATOMS: atom_id res chain seq x y z
N ASP A 1 -17.39 19.73 21.59
CA ASP A 1 -18.15 18.57 21.08
C ASP A 1 -17.86 18.40 19.61
N GLU A 2 -16.95 17.48 19.32
CA GLU A 2 -16.93 16.76 18.05
C GLU A 2 -17.38 15.35 18.44
N GLY A 3 -18.56 14.95 17.98
CA GLY A 3 -19.11 13.62 18.27
C GLY A 3 -18.50 12.58 17.33
N GLU A 4 -18.35 11.36 17.82
CA GLU A 4 -17.98 10.22 16.97
C GLU A 4 -19.14 9.93 16.01
N GLU A 5 -18.98 10.30 14.73
CA GLU A 5 -20.02 10.15 13.71
C GLU A 5 -20.13 8.69 13.25
N GLU A 6 -21.20 8.01 13.66
CA GLU A 6 -21.46 6.61 13.28
C GLU A 6 -21.92 6.50 11.82
N TYR A 7 -21.05 5.99 10.94
CA TYR A 7 -21.36 5.76 9.52
C TYR A 7 -21.71 4.29 9.25
N SER A 8 -22.80 4.04 8.51
CA SER A 8 -23.19 2.68 8.14
C SER A 8 -22.23 2.05 7.12
N VAL A 9 -21.59 0.95 7.48
CA VAL A 9 -20.77 0.13 6.57
C VAL A 9 -21.67 -0.62 5.58
N GLU A 10 -21.33 -0.56 4.29
CA GLU A 10 -21.94 -1.39 3.23
C GLU A 10 -21.18 -2.70 3.04
N LYS A 11 -19.84 -2.64 3.04
CA LYS A 11 -18.96 -3.79 2.81
C LYS A 11 -17.51 -3.54 3.25
N VAL A 12 -16.86 -4.57 3.81
CA VAL A 12 -15.39 -4.63 3.91
C VAL A 12 -14.80 -5.00 2.55
N LEU A 13 -14.01 -4.11 1.96
CA LEU A 13 -13.39 -4.28 0.65
C LEU A 13 -11.99 -4.91 0.72
N ASP A 14 -11.17 -4.49 1.69
CA ASP A 14 -9.81 -4.98 1.87
C ASP A 14 -9.30 -4.86 3.31
N ARG A 15 -8.13 -5.45 3.61
CA ARG A 15 -7.48 -5.39 4.94
C ARG A 15 -5.97 -5.22 4.79
N ARG A 16 -5.38 -4.32 5.59
CA ARG A 16 -3.93 -4.16 5.74
C ARG A 16 -3.51 -4.22 7.22
N ILE A 17 -2.20 -4.23 7.44
CA ILE A 17 -1.60 -4.04 8.77
C ILE A 17 -0.66 -2.84 8.66
N ARG A 18 -0.86 -1.83 9.51
CA ARG A 18 -0.11 -0.58 9.52
C ARG A 18 0.32 -0.26 10.95
N ASN A 19 1.61 -0.03 11.16
CA ASN A 19 2.21 0.19 12.48
C ASN A 19 1.83 -0.86 13.54
N GLY A 20 1.63 -2.11 13.12
CA GLY A 20 1.19 -3.23 13.97
C GLY A 20 -0.31 -3.33 14.21
N ARG A 21 -1.09 -2.28 13.91
CA ARG A 21 -2.56 -2.29 13.98
C ARG A 21 -3.16 -2.85 12.69
N VAL A 22 -4.36 -3.42 12.80
CA VAL A 22 -5.14 -3.86 11.64
C VAL A 22 -6.03 -2.70 11.19
N GLU A 23 -6.07 -2.47 9.88
CA GLU A 23 -6.97 -1.49 9.25
C GLU A 23 -7.75 -2.17 8.10
N TYR A 24 -9.03 -1.85 7.95
CA TYR A 24 -9.90 -2.35 6.88
C TYR A 24 -10.34 -1.21 5.97
N LEU A 25 -10.34 -1.46 4.65
CA LEU A 25 -10.89 -0.54 3.67
C LEU A 25 -12.40 -0.75 3.59
N LEU A 26 -13.17 0.25 3.97
CA LEU A 26 -14.62 0.18 3.99
C LEU A 26 -15.24 0.78 2.73
N LYS A 27 -16.35 0.19 2.29
CA LYS A 27 -17.36 0.87 1.48
C LYS A 27 -18.43 1.42 2.42
N TRP A 28 -18.61 2.73 2.44
CA TRP A 28 -19.66 3.39 3.21
C TRP A 28 -21.00 3.39 2.45
N LYS A 29 -22.10 3.11 3.16
CA LYS A 29 -23.44 2.92 2.58
C LYS A 29 -24.04 4.24 2.12
N GLY A 30 -24.38 4.33 0.83
CA GLY A 30 -24.92 5.54 0.20
C GLY A 30 -23.87 6.53 -0.34
N TYR A 31 -22.60 6.34 0.03
CA TYR A 31 -21.46 7.10 -0.50
C TYR A 31 -20.90 6.45 -1.77
N SER A 32 -19.94 7.10 -2.43
CA SER A 32 -19.27 6.59 -3.62
C SER A 32 -18.19 5.55 -3.25
N ASN A 33 -17.35 5.16 -4.22
CA ASN A 33 -16.13 4.37 -3.94
C ASN A 33 -14.89 5.25 -3.70
N GLU A 34 -15.03 6.57 -3.87
CA GLU A 34 -13.94 7.56 -3.69
C GLU A 34 -13.86 7.98 -2.21
N ASP A 35 -14.99 7.91 -1.50
CA ASP A 35 -15.13 8.14 -0.05
C ASP A 35 -14.64 6.96 0.82
N ASN A 36 -14.11 5.89 0.21
CA ASN A 36 -13.72 4.66 0.93
C ASN A 36 -12.48 4.88 1.82
N THR A 37 -12.65 4.86 3.14
CA THR A 37 -11.56 5.08 4.11
C THR A 37 -10.98 3.79 4.70
N TRP A 38 -9.79 3.91 5.30
CA TRP A 38 -9.09 2.83 6.00
C TRP A 38 -9.25 3.01 7.51
N GLU A 39 -10.23 2.33 8.10
CA GLU A 39 -10.51 2.41 9.54
C GLU A 39 -9.77 1.31 10.31
N PRO A 40 -9.25 1.57 11.52
CA PRO A 40 -8.64 0.55 12.36
C PRO A 40 -9.69 -0.44 12.88
N GLU A 41 -9.30 -1.68 13.15
CA GLU A 41 -10.21 -2.72 13.71
C GLU A 41 -10.88 -2.28 15.02
N GLU A 42 -10.22 -1.38 15.78
CA GLU A 42 -10.71 -0.74 17.00
C GLU A 42 -11.93 0.18 16.78
N ASN A 43 -12.17 0.68 15.57
CA ASN A 43 -13.28 1.59 15.22
C ASN A 43 -14.52 0.87 14.62
N LEU A 44 -14.53 -0.47 14.54
CA LEU A 44 -15.46 -1.22 13.68
C LEU A 44 -16.47 -2.11 14.41
N ASP A 45 -17.68 -1.61 14.66
CA ASP A 45 -18.81 -2.43 15.12
C ASP A 45 -19.55 -3.11 13.95
N CYS A 46 -18.83 -3.92 13.17
CA CYS A 46 -19.41 -4.73 12.08
C CYS A 46 -18.81 -6.15 11.96
N PRO A 47 -18.81 -6.94 13.06
CA PRO A 47 -18.09 -8.22 13.15
C PRO A 47 -18.48 -9.24 12.06
N ASP A 48 -19.74 -9.28 11.62
CA ASP A 48 -20.20 -10.21 10.58
C ASP A 48 -19.51 -9.95 9.22
N LEU A 49 -19.39 -8.68 8.81
CA LEU A 49 -18.76 -8.29 7.54
C LEU A 49 -17.25 -8.55 7.56
N ILE A 50 -16.61 -8.30 8.71
CA ILE A 50 -15.19 -8.61 8.93
C ILE A 50 -14.96 -10.12 8.88
N SER A 51 -15.83 -10.90 9.51
CA SER A 51 -15.75 -12.37 9.54
C SER A 51 -15.90 -12.98 8.14
N GLU A 52 -16.88 -12.54 7.34
CA GLU A 52 -17.06 -13.01 5.95
C GLU A 52 -15.83 -12.72 5.09
N TYR A 53 -15.29 -11.49 5.17
CA TYR A 53 -14.08 -11.10 4.46
C TYR A 53 -12.89 -11.98 4.88
N GLU A 54 -12.64 -12.13 6.18
CA GLU A 54 -11.52 -12.91 6.72
C GLU A 54 -11.61 -14.40 6.39
N GLU A 55 -12.79 -15.01 6.47
CA GLU A 55 -13.01 -16.39 6.03
C GLU A 55 -12.67 -16.56 4.54
N ASN A 56 -13.17 -15.67 3.69
CA ASN A 56 -12.91 -15.71 2.25
C ASN A 56 -11.41 -15.50 1.94
N ARG A 57 -10.75 -14.59 2.67
CA ARG A 57 -9.29 -14.38 2.58
C ARG A 57 -8.52 -15.64 2.93
N LYS A 58 -8.81 -16.26 4.09
CA LYS A 58 -8.18 -17.50 4.57
C LYS A 58 -8.39 -18.67 3.60
N LYS A 59 -9.60 -18.83 3.04
CA LYS A 59 -9.91 -19.83 2.00
C LYS A 59 -9.07 -19.62 0.73
N ARG A 60 -8.93 -18.37 0.25
CA ARG A 60 -8.10 -18.00 -0.91
C ARG A 60 -6.59 -18.18 -0.64
N GLU A 61 -6.12 -17.94 0.57
CA GLU A 61 -4.72 -18.15 0.98
C GLU A 61 -4.36 -19.64 1.07
N ALA A 62 -5.24 -20.46 1.66
CA ALA A 62 -5.04 -21.91 1.74
C ALA A 62 -4.91 -22.55 0.34
N ALA A 63 -5.82 -22.21 -0.58
CA ALA A 63 -5.77 -22.69 -1.96
C ALA A 63 -4.45 -22.34 -2.68
N LYS A 64 -3.95 -21.11 -2.50
CA LYS A 64 -2.64 -20.68 -3.04
C LYS A 64 -1.45 -21.45 -2.41
N LYS A 65 -1.58 -21.91 -1.16
CA LYS A 65 -0.51 -22.62 -0.43
C LYS A 65 -0.36 -24.07 -0.90
N ASP A 66 -1.47 -24.76 -1.14
CA ASP A 66 -1.43 -26.14 -1.67
C ASP A 66 -1.08 -26.21 -3.16
N GLU A 67 -1.47 -25.22 -3.96
CA GLU A 67 -1.00 -25.12 -5.36
C GLU A 67 0.54 -25.04 -5.43
N ARG A 68 1.15 -24.21 -4.56
CA ARG A 68 2.62 -24.05 -4.48
C ARG A 68 3.36 -25.31 -4.02
N LYS A 69 2.73 -26.18 -3.23
CA LYS A 69 3.35 -27.45 -2.78
C LYS A 69 3.43 -28.53 -3.87
N ARG A 70 2.67 -28.42 -4.96
CA ARG A 70 2.51 -29.48 -5.97
C ARG A 70 3.47 -29.39 -7.17
N LYS A 71 4.42 -28.45 -7.18
CA LYS A 71 5.41 -28.29 -8.28
C LYS A 71 6.84 -28.11 -7.76
N PRO A 72 7.65 -29.19 -7.68
CA PRO A 72 9.08 -29.07 -7.44
C PRO A 72 9.85 -28.85 -8.76
N GLY A 73 10.52 -27.69 -8.89
CA GLY A 73 11.70 -27.53 -9.76
C GLY A 73 11.49 -27.29 -11.26
N THR A 74 11.25 -26.03 -11.65
CA THR A 74 11.76 -25.41 -12.90
C THR A 74 12.05 -23.93 -12.66
N PRO A 75 12.89 -23.26 -13.49
CA PRO A 75 13.11 -21.81 -13.40
C PRO A 75 11.82 -21.00 -13.58
N ILE A 76 11.68 -19.92 -12.82
CA ILE A 76 10.44 -19.16 -12.68
C ILE A 76 10.31 -18.12 -13.80
N ASP A 77 9.70 -18.51 -14.92
CA ASP A 77 9.06 -17.61 -15.89
C ASP A 77 7.52 -17.69 -15.71
N ASP A 78 7.05 -17.31 -14.52
CA ASP A 78 5.64 -17.43 -14.13
C ASP A 78 4.79 -16.27 -14.66
N LYS A 79 4.41 -16.35 -15.95
CA LYS A 79 3.15 -15.76 -16.39
C LYS A 79 2.00 -16.43 -15.64
N LYS A 80 1.28 -15.69 -14.79
CA LYS A 80 -0.07 -16.09 -14.34
C LYS A 80 -1.15 -15.09 -14.79
N PRO A 81 -2.31 -15.58 -15.26
CA PRO A 81 -3.37 -14.73 -15.80
C PRO A 81 -4.15 -13.99 -14.72
N ASN A 82 -4.75 -12.86 -15.12
CA ASN A 82 -5.54 -11.96 -14.27
C ASN A 82 -7.02 -12.40 -14.18
N ALA A 83 -7.69 -12.04 -13.08
CA ALA A 83 -9.12 -12.29 -12.86
C ALA A 83 -9.81 -11.13 -12.08
N ASN A 84 -9.83 -9.94 -12.69
CA ASN A 84 -10.94 -8.96 -12.81
C ASN A 84 -11.80 -8.50 -11.60
N LYS A 85 -12.42 -7.29 -11.61
CA LYS A 85 -12.19 -5.92 -12.18
C LYS A 85 -13.48 -5.10 -11.89
N LYS A 86 -13.52 -3.76 -11.75
CA LYS A 86 -12.45 -2.77 -11.53
C LYS A 86 -12.89 -1.78 -10.40
N LYS A 87 -13.31 -0.51 -10.52
CA LYS A 87 -13.51 0.45 -11.63
C LYS A 87 -12.90 1.82 -11.29
N HIS A 88 -12.03 2.30 -12.17
CA HIS A 88 -12.24 3.58 -12.86
C HIS A 88 -12.02 3.33 -14.37
N VAL A 89 -12.62 4.10 -15.26
CA VAL A 89 -12.92 3.68 -16.65
C VAL A 89 -12.02 4.41 -17.68
N GLU A 90 -11.92 3.87 -18.91
CA GLU A 90 -11.35 4.48 -20.15
C GLU A 90 -9.82 4.48 -20.43
N GLU A 91 -8.93 3.82 -19.66
CA GLU A 91 -7.48 3.73 -20.02
C GLU A 91 -6.87 2.30 -20.10
N ASP A 92 -7.69 1.25 -19.98
CA ASP A 92 -7.26 -0.14 -19.71
C ASP A 92 -6.44 -0.88 -20.81
N ASN A 93 -5.94 -0.20 -21.85
CA ASN A 93 -5.16 -0.79 -22.95
C ASN A 93 -3.81 -0.11 -23.26
N LYS A 94 -3.46 1.02 -22.63
CA LYS A 94 -2.10 1.60 -22.78
C LYS A 94 -1.12 0.77 -21.91
N PRO A 95 0.00 0.26 -22.45
CA PRO A 95 1.00 -0.40 -21.61
C PRO A 95 1.53 0.57 -20.55
N ARG A 96 1.81 0.07 -19.35
CA ARG A 96 2.23 0.85 -18.19
C ARG A 96 3.48 0.24 -17.55
N GLY A 97 4.29 1.07 -16.92
CA GLY A 97 5.55 0.65 -16.31
C GLY A 97 6.50 -0.01 -17.31
N PHE A 98 7.19 -1.08 -16.90
CA PHE A 98 8.15 -1.80 -17.75
C PHE A 98 7.54 -2.44 -19.01
N ASP A 99 6.22 -2.65 -19.07
CA ASP A 99 5.54 -3.21 -20.25
C ASP A 99 5.48 -2.20 -21.40
N ARG A 100 5.81 -0.93 -21.15
CA ARG A 100 6.00 0.11 -22.17
C ARG A 100 7.26 -0.10 -23.03
N GLY A 101 8.18 -0.97 -22.61
CA GLY A 101 9.48 -1.17 -23.26
C GLY A 101 10.46 0.00 -23.14
N LEU A 102 10.15 1.01 -22.30
CA LEU A 102 11.03 2.15 -22.07
C LEU A 102 12.16 1.80 -21.09
N GLU A 103 13.31 2.46 -21.27
CA GLU A 103 14.39 2.40 -20.28
C GLU A 103 14.04 3.24 -19.04
N PRO A 104 14.22 2.72 -17.82
CA PRO A 104 14.09 3.51 -16.60
C PRO A 104 15.23 4.54 -16.54
N GLU A 105 14.91 5.74 -16.07
CA GLU A 105 15.86 6.84 -15.90
C GLU A 105 16.20 7.06 -14.43
N LYS A 106 15.18 7.26 -13.59
CA LYS A 106 15.33 7.53 -12.16
C LYS A 106 14.02 7.26 -11.41
N ILE A 107 14.11 6.81 -10.17
CA ILE A 107 12.97 6.79 -9.25
C ILE A 107 12.82 8.18 -8.61
N ILE A 108 11.63 8.76 -8.73
CA ILE A 108 11.30 10.09 -8.20
C ILE A 108 10.98 10.00 -6.70
N GLY A 109 10.15 9.02 -6.33
CA GLY A 109 9.66 8.80 -4.97
C GLY A 109 9.19 7.35 -4.75
N ALA A 110 8.80 7.04 -3.51
CA ALA A 110 8.26 5.75 -3.11
C ALA A 110 6.97 5.93 -2.30
N THR A 111 6.09 4.92 -2.31
CA THR A 111 4.81 4.89 -1.57
C THR A 111 4.44 3.46 -1.17
N ASP A 112 3.66 3.32 -0.10
CA ASP A 112 3.27 2.07 0.56
C ASP A 112 1.84 1.62 0.21
N SER A 113 1.47 1.67 -1.08
CA SER A 113 0.11 1.31 -1.53
C SER A 113 -0.28 -0.12 -1.11
N SER A 114 -1.33 -0.25 -0.31
CA SER A 114 -1.78 -1.52 0.30
C SER A 114 -0.67 -2.30 1.07
N GLY A 115 0.39 -1.62 1.52
CA GLY A 115 1.53 -2.25 2.17
C GLY A 115 2.53 -2.92 1.22
N GLU A 116 2.35 -2.81 -0.11
CA GLU A 116 3.39 -3.11 -1.09
C GLU A 116 4.14 -1.82 -1.46
N LEU A 117 5.47 -1.88 -1.42
CA LEU A 117 6.34 -0.77 -1.78
C LEU A 117 6.31 -0.55 -3.30
N MET A 118 5.79 0.60 -3.72
CA MET A 118 5.79 1.06 -5.11
C MET A 118 6.78 2.22 -5.28
N PHE A 119 7.48 2.23 -6.41
CA PHE A 119 8.31 3.34 -6.86
C PHE A 119 7.60 4.15 -7.95
N LEU A 120 7.66 5.47 -7.86
CA LEU A 120 7.29 6.36 -8.97
C LEU A 120 8.48 6.48 -9.93
N MET A 121 8.42 5.75 -11.05
CA MET A 121 9.50 5.62 -12.01
C MET A 121 9.39 6.66 -13.12
N LYS A 122 10.47 7.42 -13.36
CA LYS A 122 10.68 8.22 -14.57
C LYS A 122 11.31 7.35 -15.66
N TRP A 123 10.79 7.46 -16.87
CA TRP A 123 11.32 6.76 -18.06
C TRP A 123 12.14 7.72 -18.93
N LYS A 124 13.13 7.19 -19.66
CA LYS A 124 13.89 7.99 -20.63
C LYS A 124 13.01 8.38 -21.82
N GLY A 125 13.18 9.61 -22.30
CA GLY A 125 12.48 10.11 -23.48
C GLY A 125 11.01 10.51 -23.27
N THR A 126 10.53 10.53 -22.03
CA THR A 126 9.19 11.03 -21.67
C THR A 126 9.19 11.65 -20.27
N ASP A 127 8.19 12.48 -20.02
CA ASP A 127 7.79 13.05 -18.74
C ASP A 127 6.70 12.22 -18.03
N GLU A 128 6.01 11.31 -18.75
CA GLU A 128 5.08 10.35 -18.16
C GLU A 128 5.80 9.43 -17.15
N ALA A 129 5.32 9.39 -15.89
CA ALA A 129 5.82 8.51 -14.83
C ALA A 129 4.81 7.43 -14.45
N ASP A 130 5.29 6.25 -14.06
CA ASP A 130 4.46 5.11 -13.66
C ASP A 130 4.75 4.66 -12.22
N LEU A 131 3.73 4.13 -11.53
CA LEU A 131 3.92 3.35 -10.31
C LEU A 131 4.37 1.93 -10.67
N VAL A 132 5.50 1.51 -10.12
CA VAL A 132 6.18 0.24 -10.39
C VAL A 132 6.44 -0.50 -9.08
N PRO A 133 6.06 -1.78 -8.92
CA PRO A 133 6.37 -2.54 -7.72
C PRO A 133 7.88 -2.63 -7.49
N ALA A 134 8.34 -2.36 -6.27
CA ALA A 134 9.78 -2.39 -5.94
C ALA A 134 10.40 -3.75 -6.28
N ARG A 135 9.67 -4.85 -6.08
CA ARG A 135 10.10 -6.20 -6.49
C ARG A 135 10.44 -6.29 -7.99
N GLN A 136 9.73 -5.56 -8.85
CA GLN A 136 9.99 -5.53 -10.29
C GLN A 136 11.19 -4.63 -10.61
N ALA A 137 11.28 -3.45 -10.00
CA ALA A 137 12.41 -2.53 -10.16
C ALA A 137 13.74 -3.16 -9.70
N ASN A 138 13.75 -3.86 -8.56
CA ASN A 138 14.92 -4.55 -8.01
C ASN A 138 15.48 -5.60 -8.99
N GLY A 139 14.62 -6.26 -9.78
CA GLY A 139 15.03 -7.24 -10.79
C GLY A 139 15.38 -6.65 -12.17
N ARG A 140 14.91 -5.44 -12.48
CA ARG A 140 15.03 -4.82 -13.83
C ARG A 140 16.06 -3.69 -13.88
N CYS A 141 16.23 -2.93 -12.80
CA CYS A 141 17.14 -1.79 -12.72
C CYS A 141 17.69 -1.57 -11.30
N PRO A 142 18.35 -2.58 -10.68
CA PRO A 142 18.80 -2.52 -9.29
C PRO A 142 19.69 -1.31 -8.96
N GLN A 143 20.55 -0.87 -9.88
CA GLN A 143 21.41 0.29 -9.68
C GLN A 143 20.63 1.60 -9.46
N ILE A 144 19.49 1.77 -10.15
CA ILE A 144 18.61 2.95 -9.98
C ILE A 144 17.89 2.88 -8.63
N VAL A 145 17.55 1.68 -8.15
CA VAL A 145 16.97 1.47 -6.81
C VAL A 145 18.00 1.78 -5.72
N ILE A 146 19.24 1.29 -5.86
CA ILE A 146 20.33 1.55 -4.91
C ILE A 146 20.59 3.05 -4.82
N GLN A 147 20.81 3.73 -5.95
CA GLN A 147 21.00 5.18 -5.99
C GLN A 147 19.83 5.95 -5.34
N PHE A 148 18.58 5.55 -5.59
CA PHE A 148 17.41 6.19 -5.00
C PHE A 148 17.44 6.18 -3.45
N TYR A 149 17.89 5.07 -2.85
CA TYR A 149 18.06 4.96 -1.41
C TYR A 149 19.30 5.69 -0.90
N GLU A 150 20.44 5.58 -1.59
CA GLU A 150 21.68 6.28 -1.22
C GLU A 150 21.48 7.81 -1.16
N GLU A 151 20.73 8.38 -2.12
CA GLU A 151 20.33 9.79 -2.15
C GLU A 151 19.41 10.21 -0.98
N ARG A 152 18.82 9.28 -0.24
CA ARG A 152 17.76 9.51 0.76
C ARG A 152 18.06 8.94 2.15
N LEU A 153 19.24 8.36 2.36
CA LEU A 153 19.58 7.67 3.59
C LEU A 153 20.02 8.65 4.70
N THR A 154 19.07 9.08 5.53
CA THR A 154 19.34 9.94 6.70
C THR A 154 19.68 9.13 7.95
N TRP A 155 20.91 9.28 8.44
CA TRP A 155 21.37 8.63 9.67
C TRP A 155 20.95 9.43 10.90
N HIS A 156 19.92 8.96 11.62
CA HIS A 156 19.52 9.54 12.90
C HIS A 156 20.35 8.94 14.04
N THR A 157 21.38 9.65 14.49
CA THR A 157 22.02 9.37 15.78
C THR A 157 21.12 9.85 16.91
N SER A 158 20.64 8.93 17.75
CA SER A 158 19.78 9.25 18.89
C SER A 158 20.58 9.85 20.05
N SER A 159 20.93 11.14 19.95
CA SER A 159 21.39 11.91 21.10
C SER A 159 20.27 11.95 22.14
N HIS A 160 20.52 11.37 23.31
CA HIS A 160 19.74 11.68 24.51
C HIS A 160 20.29 12.99 25.07
N ASP A 161 19.57 14.07 24.82
CA ASP A 161 19.71 15.33 25.54
C ASP A 161 18.33 15.62 26.17
N GLU A 162 18.09 14.99 27.32
CA GLU A 162 17.06 15.43 28.27
C GLU A 162 17.65 16.55 29.18
N ASP A 163 16.81 17.15 30.02
CA ASP A 163 17.05 18.40 30.77
C ASP A 163 17.12 19.67 29.87
N GLU A 164 16.60 20.84 30.24
CA GLU A 164 16.07 21.31 31.54
C GLU A 164 14.76 22.17 31.33
N PRO A 165 14.24 23.00 32.26
CA PRO A 165 12.90 22.75 32.82
C PRO A 165 11.80 23.74 32.41
N VAL A 166 10.54 23.31 32.58
CA VAL A 166 9.35 24.19 32.46
C VAL A 166 9.20 25.12 33.66
N VAL A 167 9.51 26.41 33.47
CA VAL A 167 9.15 27.48 34.43
C VAL A 167 7.68 27.86 34.24
N ALA A 168 6.93 27.98 35.34
CA ALA A 168 5.49 28.28 35.31
C ALA A 168 5.14 29.46 36.23
N LYS A 169 4.06 30.18 35.85
CA LYS A 169 3.46 31.34 36.54
C LYS A 169 4.28 32.65 36.31
N GLU A 170 3.68 33.83 36.38
CA GLU A 170 2.46 34.24 37.09
C GLU A 170 1.50 35.12 36.27
N SER A 171 0.25 35.22 36.71
CA SER A 171 -0.77 36.11 36.15
C SER A 171 -0.78 37.45 36.87
N THR A 172 -1.03 38.54 36.15
CA THR A 172 -1.43 39.84 36.74
C THR A 172 -2.53 40.48 35.89
N GLU A 173 -3.41 41.25 36.54
CA GLU A 173 -4.58 41.98 36.01
C GLU A 173 -4.32 42.86 34.77
#